data_AF-A0A1B6ER14-F1
#
_entry.id   AF-A0A1B6ER14-F1
#
_cell.length_a   1.000
_cell.length_b   1.000
_cell.length_c   1.000
_cell.angle_alpha   90.00
_cell.angle_beta   90.00
_cell.angle_gamma   90.00
#
_symmetry.space_group_name_H-M   'P 1'
#
loop_
_entity.id
_entity.type
_entity.pdbx_description
1 polymer ?
#
loop_
_entity_poly.entity_id
_entity_poly.type
_entity_poly.pdbx_seq_one_letter_code
_entity_poly.pdbx_strand_id
1 'polypeptide(L)'
;SGFFTVNKECGSNLFFWFFPAQKENWGDAPLILWLQGGPGATSMYGLFEEIGPFSSYAEGLMKRNSSWNIDNNLLIIDQPVGVGYSFTEKDCYAQNETDVGEDLYKAVVQFHELFPNFQKNKFFISGESYAGHYIPALGHTIHKYNPSASVKINLAAMAIGNGFSDAKTQLDYGNYLYYLGLIDDAGKKEYMRLYNDFLVAVEDEIWIEASNIQRAFIGYLYEEYVSHEVSLYNYLPGEPKEPQNWIQFLNSNETLKALHIGNLSFQSGFKAYNALLYDIVQSVKPWVEELLEVYPIVFYNGQLDIICGYPMMIKFLRSLNWSGQSQYLNA
;
A
#
# COMPACT_ATOMS: atom_id res chain seq x y z
N SER A 1 -2.53 -13.98 15.34
CA SER A 1 -1.93 -14.03 13.99
C SER A 1 -2.05 -15.44 13.45
N GLY A 2 -1.88 -15.60 12.14
CA GLY A 2 -1.93 -16.88 11.45
C GLY A 2 -1.92 -16.66 9.94
N PHE A 3 -2.50 -17.60 9.21
CA PHE A 3 -2.54 -17.58 7.75
C PHE A 3 -3.95 -17.73 7.22
N PHE A 4 -4.24 -17.01 6.13
CA PHE A 4 -5.41 -17.22 5.29
C PHE A 4 -4.98 -17.85 3.97
N THR A 5 -5.60 -18.96 3.58
CA THR A 5 -5.29 -19.62 2.30
C THR A 5 -6.06 -18.93 1.19
N VAL A 6 -5.35 -18.33 0.24
CA VAL A 6 -5.93 -17.55 -0.87
C VAL A 6 -5.91 -18.31 -2.20
N ASN A 7 -5.02 -19.31 -2.31
CA ASN A 7 -5.01 -20.25 -3.42
C ASN A 7 -4.62 -21.65 -2.94
N LYS A 8 -5.59 -22.56 -2.86
CA LYS A 8 -5.37 -23.94 -2.39
C LYS A 8 -4.53 -24.77 -3.35
N GLU A 9 -4.68 -24.57 -4.65
CA GLU A 9 -3.94 -25.34 -5.66
C GLU A 9 -2.46 -25.02 -5.64
N CYS A 10 -2.11 -23.77 -5.35
CA CYS A 10 -0.74 -23.29 -5.23
C CYS A 10 -0.17 -23.36 -3.80
N GLY A 11 -0.99 -23.70 -2.80
CA GLY A 11 -0.60 -23.56 -1.40
C GLY A 11 -0.24 -22.11 -1.03
N SER A 12 -0.91 -21.12 -1.64
CA SER A 12 -0.64 -19.71 -1.37
C SER A 12 -1.42 -19.21 -0.16
N ASN A 13 -0.71 -18.56 0.76
CA ASN A 13 -1.20 -18.12 2.06
C ASN A 13 -0.74 -16.70 2.37
N LEU A 14 -1.65 -15.87 2.89
CA LEU A 14 -1.35 -14.54 3.42
C LEU A 14 -1.24 -14.59 4.95
N PHE A 15 -0.13 -14.11 5.49
CA PHE A 15 0.05 -13.91 6.91
C PHE A 15 -0.74 -12.69 7.39
N PHE A 16 -1.42 -12.84 8.52
CA PHE A 16 -2.11 -11.74 9.17
C PHE A 16 -1.78 -11.64 10.66
N TRP A 17 -1.84 -10.42 11.17
CA TRP A 17 -1.79 -10.14 12.60
C TRP A 17 -2.90 -9.17 12.99
N PHE A 18 -3.83 -9.66 13.81
CA PHE A 18 -4.93 -8.90 14.37
C PHE A 18 -4.60 -8.34 15.75
N PHE A 19 -4.90 -7.06 15.97
CA PHE A 19 -4.76 -6.34 17.23
C PHE A 19 -6.11 -5.74 17.62
N PRO A 20 -6.73 -6.21 18.71
CA PRO A 20 -7.95 -5.61 19.24
C PRO A 20 -7.76 -4.13 19.61
N ALA A 21 -8.86 -3.39 19.60
CA ALA A 21 -8.89 -2.06 20.20
C ALA A 21 -8.50 -2.13 21.69
N GLN A 22 -7.85 -1.10 22.23
CA GLN A 22 -7.41 -1.09 23.63
C GLN A 22 -8.55 -0.87 24.65
N LYS A 23 -9.77 -0.59 24.17
CA LYS A 23 -10.98 -0.44 25.00
C LYS A 23 -11.69 -1.76 25.26
N GLU A 24 -12.44 -1.84 26.37
CA GLU A 24 -13.12 -3.06 26.82
C GLU A 24 -14.08 -3.65 25.76
N ASN A 25 -14.81 -2.80 25.04
CA ASN A 25 -15.77 -3.19 24.00
C ASN A 25 -15.15 -3.26 22.59
N TRP A 26 -13.91 -3.75 22.46
CA TRP A 26 -13.20 -3.87 21.19
C TRP A 26 -14.00 -4.62 20.10
N GLY A 27 -14.84 -5.60 20.50
CA GLY A 27 -15.69 -6.36 19.57
C GLY A 27 -16.74 -5.54 18.82
N ASP A 28 -17.10 -4.35 19.29
CA ASP A 28 -18.01 -3.41 18.60
C ASP A 28 -17.25 -2.26 17.91
N ALA A 29 -15.94 -2.18 18.10
CA ALA A 29 -15.12 -1.14 17.51
C ALA A 29 -14.91 -1.37 16.00
N PRO A 30 -14.69 -0.31 15.20
CA PRO A 30 -14.35 -0.47 13.80
C PRO A 30 -13.15 -1.40 13.57
N LEU A 31 -13.12 -2.03 12.39
CA LEU A 31 -12.00 -2.81 11.92
C LEU A 31 -11.28 -2.02 10.83
N ILE A 32 -9.99 -1.77 11.02
CA ILE A 32 -9.13 -1.12 10.03
C ILE A 32 -8.13 -2.16 9.52
N LEU A 33 -8.16 -2.42 8.23
CA LEU A 33 -7.10 -3.14 7.52
C LEU A 33 -5.98 -2.16 7.18
N TRP A 34 -4.73 -2.49 7.49
CA TRP A 34 -3.54 -1.76 7.05
C TRP A 34 -2.73 -2.58 6.05
N LEU A 35 -2.43 -1.96 4.91
CA LEU A 35 -1.62 -2.51 3.83
C LEU A 35 -0.42 -1.60 3.57
N GLN A 36 0.78 -2.14 3.72
CA GLN A 36 1.98 -1.46 3.24
C GLN A 36 2.13 -1.66 1.72
N GLY A 37 2.84 -0.75 1.07
CA GLY A 37 3.01 -0.69 -0.38
C GLY A 37 4.22 -1.48 -0.91
N GLY A 38 5.12 -0.79 -1.61
CA GLY A 38 6.24 -1.37 -2.34
C GLY A 38 6.07 -1.24 -3.87
N PRO A 39 5.53 -2.23 -4.59
CA PRO A 39 4.93 -3.48 -4.14
C PRO A 39 5.92 -4.42 -3.46
N GLY A 40 5.45 -5.24 -2.53
CA GLY A 40 6.30 -6.26 -1.90
C GLY A 40 6.87 -5.88 -0.53
N ALA A 41 6.51 -4.73 0.03
CA ALA A 41 6.94 -4.35 1.38
C ALA A 41 6.05 -5.00 2.44
N THR A 42 6.63 -5.48 3.52
CA THR A 42 5.87 -6.08 4.63
C THR A 42 5.01 -5.04 5.35
N SER A 43 3.76 -5.40 5.67
CA SER A 43 2.90 -4.57 6.51
C SER A 43 3.32 -4.55 7.98
N MET A 44 4.28 -5.41 8.36
CA MET A 44 4.91 -5.33 9.67
C MET A 44 5.72 -4.03 9.83
N TYR A 45 6.19 -3.40 8.74
CA TYR A 45 6.79 -2.07 8.81
C TYR A 45 5.80 -1.07 9.42
N GLY A 46 4.59 -0.95 8.86
CA GLY A 46 3.61 -0.01 9.40
C GLY A 46 3.08 -0.38 10.78
N LEU A 47 3.09 -1.68 11.13
CA LEU A 47 2.82 -2.12 12.49
C LEU A 47 3.85 -1.57 13.49
N PHE A 48 5.16 -1.70 13.23
CA PHE A 48 6.19 -1.34 14.20
C PHE A 48 6.65 0.11 14.09
N GLU A 49 6.58 0.73 12.92
CA GLU A 49 7.13 2.06 12.66
C GLU A 49 6.06 3.16 12.69
N GLU A 50 4.81 2.83 12.38
CA GLU A 50 3.82 3.85 12.01
C GLU A 50 2.60 3.84 12.93
N ILE A 51 1.70 2.88 12.73
CA ILE A 51 0.33 2.93 13.28
C ILE A 51 0.08 1.95 14.43
N GLY A 52 0.92 0.94 14.61
CA GLY A 52 0.68 -0.14 15.54
C GLY A 52 0.95 0.20 17.00
N PRO A 53 0.61 -0.71 17.93
CA PRO A 53 0.66 -0.47 19.37
C PRO A 53 2.08 -0.37 19.93
N PHE A 54 3.10 -0.77 19.15
CA PHE A 54 4.48 -0.83 19.59
C PHE A 54 5.39 -0.07 18.62
N SER A 55 6.40 0.57 19.18
CA SER A 55 7.56 1.08 18.48
C SER A 55 8.74 0.15 18.77
N SER A 56 9.60 -0.07 17.79
CA SER A 56 10.86 -0.79 18.00
C SER A 56 11.99 0.19 18.31
N TYR A 57 12.95 -0.28 19.09
CA TYR A 57 14.17 0.41 19.47
C TYR A 57 15.25 -0.64 19.68
N ALA A 58 16.52 -0.24 19.80
CA ALA A 58 17.63 -1.17 20.02
C ALA A 58 17.39 -2.10 21.23
N GLU A 59 16.77 -1.60 22.30
CA GLU A 59 16.49 -2.31 23.55
C GLU A 59 15.27 -3.24 23.49
N GLY A 60 14.43 -3.13 22.46
CA GLY A 60 13.22 -3.93 22.31
C GLY A 60 11.98 -3.13 21.90
N LEU A 61 10.81 -3.75 22.06
CA LEU A 61 9.54 -3.12 21.76
C LEU A 61 9.05 -2.26 22.94
N MET A 62 8.67 -1.02 22.66
CA MET A 62 8.03 -0.13 23.63
C MET A 62 6.62 0.23 23.17
N LYS A 63 5.71 0.46 24.11
CA LYS A 63 4.33 0.87 23.79
C LYS A 63 4.33 2.23 23.10
N ARG A 64 3.64 2.33 21.97
CA ARG A 64 3.42 3.59 21.24
C ARG A 64 2.27 4.37 21.88
N ASN A 65 2.50 5.66 22.15
CA ASN A 65 1.47 6.54 22.71
C ASN A 65 0.38 6.92 21.69
N SER A 66 0.73 6.94 20.41
CA SER A 66 -0.16 7.27 19.30
C SER A 66 -0.32 6.06 18.38
N SER A 67 -1.25 5.15 18.72
CA SER A 67 -1.57 3.99 17.88
C SER A 67 -3.02 4.06 17.39
N TRP A 68 -3.24 3.59 16.17
CA TRP A 68 -4.60 3.49 15.62
C TRP A 68 -5.44 2.42 16.34
N ASN A 69 -4.80 1.50 17.08
CA ASN A 69 -5.52 0.51 17.86
C ASN A 69 -6.03 1.02 19.23
N ILE A 70 -5.86 2.30 19.55
CA ILE A 70 -6.45 2.88 20.78
C ILE A 70 -7.97 2.72 20.75
N ASP A 71 -8.61 3.13 19.64
CA ASP A 71 -10.07 3.12 19.51
C ASP A 71 -10.63 2.10 18.51
N ASN A 72 -9.75 1.51 17.69
CA ASN A 72 -10.12 0.64 16.57
C ASN A 72 -9.40 -0.70 16.65
N ASN A 73 -9.96 -1.72 16.00
CA ASN A 73 -9.23 -2.96 15.78
C ASN A 73 -8.36 -2.82 14.55
N LEU A 74 -7.12 -3.32 14.60
CA LEU A 74 -6.21 -3.34 13.46
C LEU A 74 -6.04 -4.75 12.94
N LEU A 75 -6.20 -4.90 11.62
CA LEU A 75 -5.83 -6.09 10.88
C LEU A 75 -4.64 -5.72 9.98
N ILE A 76 -3.50 -6.34 10.23
CA ILE A 76 -2.30 -6.16 9.42
C ILE A 76 -2.16 -7.40 8.55
N ILE A 77 -1.99 -7.25 7.24
CA ILE A 77 -1.79 -8.37 6.31
C ILE A 77 -0.51 -8.14 5.51
N ASP A 78 0.40 -9.10 5.55
CA ASP A 78 1.51 -9.14 4.60
C ASP A 78 0.98 -9.61 3.24
N GLN A 79 1.16 -8.79 2.21
CA GLN A 79 0.63 -9.06 0.88
C GLN A 79 1.45 -8.30 -0.18
N PRO A 80 1.46 -8.74 -1.44
CA PRO A 80 0.89 -9.98 -1.96
C PRO A 80 1.58 -11.25 -1.42
N VAL A 81 1.16 -12.42 -1.91
CA VAL A 81 1.87 -13.68 -1.66
C VAL A 81 3.36 -13.52 -1.98
N GLY A 82 4.27 -13.96 -1.09
CA GLY A 82 5.71 -13.76 -1.22
C GLY A 82 6.29 -12.56 -0.46
N VAL A 83 5.47 -11.88 0.35
CA VAL A 83 5.86 -10.73 1.18
C VAL A 83 5.85 -11.10 2.66
N GLY A 84 6.89 -10.71 3.41
CA GLY A 84 6.97 -10.96 4.84
C GLY A 84 6.80 -12.44 5.17
N TYR A 85 5.79 -12.81 5.96
CA TYR A 85 5.52 -14.24 6.22
C TYR A 85 4.57 -14.90 5.21
N SER A 86 3.99 -14.16 4.28
CA SER A 86 3.10 -14.70 3.22
C SER A 86 3.88 -15.49 2.19
N PHE A 87 3.40 -16.68 1.84
CA PHE A 87 4.15 -17.67 1.05
C PHE A 87 3.28 -18.47 0.09
N THR A 88 3.93 -19.18 -0.83
CA THR A 88 3.31 -20.14 -1.76
C THR A 88 4.20 -21.35 -1.93
N GLU A 89 3.61 -22.52 -2.17
CA GLU A 89 4.35 -23.77 -2.38
C GLU A 89 4.77 -23.96 -3.85
N LYS A 90 4.13 -23.24 -4.77
CA LYS A 90 4.29 -23.42 -6.23
C LYS A 90 4.68 -22.15 -6.99
N ASP A 91 5.27 -21.17 -6.30
CA ASP A 91 5.68 -19.89 -6.90
C ASP A 91 4.53 -19.15 -7.63
N CYS A 92 3.30 -19.28 -7.13
CA CYS A 92 2.14 -18.55 -7.66
C CYS A 92 2.06 -17.15 -7.03
N TYR A 93 2.58 -16.17 -7.76
CA TYR A 93 2.54 -14.75 -7.40
C TYR A 93 1.48 -14.03 -8.23
N ALA A 94 0.80 -13.05 -7.61
CA ALA A 94 -0.14 -12.16 -8.32
C ALA A 94 0.58 -11.43 -9.47
N GLN A 95 -0.07 -11.37 -10.64
CA GLN A 95 0.51 -10.76 -11.85
C GLN A 95 -0.03 -9.36 -12.11
N ASN A 96 -1.13 -8.98 -11.46
CA ASN A 96 -1.76 -7.67 -11.57
C ASN A 96 -2.66 -7.39 -10.35
N GLU A 97 -3.19 -6.16 -10.26
CA GLU A 97 -4.06 -5.75 -9.17
C GLU A 97 -5.40 -6.51 -9.11
N THR A 98 -5.87 -7.12 -10.20
CA THR A 98 -7.07 -7.98 -10.12
C THR A 98 -6.77 -9.22 -9.27
N ASP A 99 -5.64 -9.88 -9.50
CA ASP A 99 -5.20 -11.02 -8.70
C ASP A 99 -5.01 -10.63 -7.22
N VAL A 100 -4.38 -9.47 -6.97
CA VAL A 100 -4.17 -8.94 -5.60
C VAL A 100 -5.49 -8.67 -4.90
N GLY A 101 -6.44 -8.00 -5.58
CA GLY A 101 -7.76 -7.72 -5.06
C GLY A 101 -8.54 -8.99 -4.71
N GLU A 102 -8.48 -10.03 -5.54
CA GLU A 102 -9.12 -11.32 -5.29
C GLU A 102 -8.50 -12.08 -4.10
N ASP A 103 -7.17 -12.12 -4.01
CA ASP A 103 -6.50 -12.79 -2.89
C ASP A 103 -6.74 -12.06 -1.56
N LEU A 104 -6.69 -10.73 -1.54
CA LEU A 104 -7.06 -9.93 -0.38
C LEU A 104 -8.52 -10.13 0.01
N TYR A 105 -9.44 -10.17 -0.96
CA TYR A 105 -10.86 -10.42 -0.69
C TYR A 105 -11.08 -11.78 -0.03
N LYS A 106 -10.43 -12.85 -0.52
CA LYS A 106 -10.50 -14.17 0.12
C LYS A 106 -9.97 -14.14 1.56
N ALA A 107 -8.90 -13.39 1.83
CA ALA A 107 -8.35 -13.25 3.18
C ALA A 107 -9.31 -12.48 4.10
N VAL A 108 -9.89 -11.38 3.63
CA VAL A 108 -10.86 -10.59 4.40
C VAL A 108 -12.15 -11.38 4.66
N VAL A 109 -12.64 -12.15 3.69
CA VAL A 109 -13.79 -13.05 3.90
C VAL A 109 -13.48 -14.07 4.99
N GLN A 110 -12.33 -14.75 4.93
CA GLN A 110 -11.92 -15.71 5.97
C GLN A 110 -11.79 -15.06 7.35
N PHE A 111 -11.29 -13.82 7.43
CA PHE A 111 -11.29 -13.07 8.69
C PHE A 111 -12.71 -12.91 9.26
N HIS A 112 -13.67 -12.53 8.42
CA HIS A 112 -15.07 -12.35 8.82
C HIS A 112 -15.82 -13.66 9.07
N GLU A 113 -15.32 -14.80 8.58
CA GLU A 113 -15.79 -16.15 8.95
C GLU A 113 -15.28 -16.55 10.34
N LEU A 114 -14.00 -16.28 10.64
CA LEU A 114 -13.41 -16.57 11.95
C LEU A 114 -13.95 -15.66 13.05
N PHE A 115 -14.25 -14.40 12.71
CA PHE A 115 -14.75 -13.40 13.64
C PHE A 115 -16.07 -12.79 13.14
N PRO A 116 -17.18 -13.56 13.16
CA PRO A 116 -18.45 -13.16 12.55
C PRO A 116 -19.05 -11.88 13.13
N ASN A 117 -18.70 -11.53 14.37
CA ASN A 117 -19.12 -10.26 14.98
C ASN A 117 -18.63 -9.03 14.20
N PHE A 118 -17.56 -9.13 13.41
CA PHE A 118 -17.07 -8.00 12.60
C PHE A 118 -17.89 -7.74 11.34
N GLN A 119 -18.76 -8.67 10.90
CA GLN A 119 -19.62 -8.43 9.72
C GLN A 119 -20.58 -7.25 9.90
N LYS A 120 -20.95 -6.93 11.16
CA LYS A 120 -21.74 -5.73 11.49
C LYS A 120 -20.88 -4.48 11.69
N ASN A 121 -19.59 -4.62 11.99
CA ASN A 121 -18.72 -3.49 12.32
C ASN A 121 -18.34 -2.74 11.06
N LYS A 122 -18.08 -1.44 11.18
CA LYS A 122 -17.53 -0.67 10.05
C LYS A 122 -16.15 -1.19 9.71
N PHE A 123 -15.95 -1.59 8.46
CA PHE A 123 -14.67 -2.02 7.93
C PHE A 123 -14.05 -0.91 7.09
N PHE A 124 -12.79 -0.59 7.37
CA PHE A 124 -12.01 0.40 6.65
C PHE A 124 -10.81 -0.28 6.01
N ILE A 125 -10.53 0.05 4.75
CA ILE A 125 -9.29 -0.35 4.08
C ILE A 125 -8.35 0.85 4.11
N SER A 126 -7.14 0.66 4.62
CA SER A 126 -6.14 1.71 4.71
C SER A 126 -4.75 1.20 4.39
N GLY A 127 -3.85 2.13 4.09
CA GLY A 127 -2.49 1.82 3.71
C GLY A 127 -1.82 2.99 3.01
N GLU A 128 -0.62 2.77 2.51
CA GLU A 128 0.19 3.81 1.90
C GLU A 128 1.02 3.37 0.70
N SER A 129 1.61 4.35 0.01
CA SER A 129 2.49 4.12 -1.13
C SER A 129 1.77 3.31 -2.23
N TYR A 130 2.32 2.18 -2.65
CA TYR A 130 1.70 1.29 -3.63
C TYR A 130 0.38 0.65 -3.15
N ALA A 131 0.00 0.81 -1.87
CA ALA A 131 -1.38 0.52 -1.46
C ALA A 131 -2.42 1.44 -2.12
N GLY A 132 -2.01 2.53 -2.78
CA GLY A 132 -2.87 3.27 -3.68
C GLY A 132 -3.36 2.45 -4.89
N HIS A 133 -2.70 1.33 -5.23
CA HIS A 133 -3.18 0.30 -6.16
C HIS A 133 -4.00 -0.78 -5.42
N TYR A 134 -3.48 -1.29 -4.31
CA TYR A 134 -4.10 -2.38 -3.54
C TYR A 134 -5.48 -2.04 -2.97
N ILE A 135 -5.65 -0.81 -2.48
CA ILE A 135 -6.87 -0.39 -1.77
C ILE A 135 -8.06 -0.30 -2.74
N PRO A 136 -7.95 0.38 -3.91
CA PRO A 136 -8.98 0.32 -4.93
C PRO A 136 -9.24 -1.10 -5.44
N ALA A 137 -8.20 -1.92 -5.62
CA ALA A 137 -8.34 -3.30 -6.07
C ALA A 137 -9.22 -4.14 -5.12
N LEU A 138 -8.93 -4.09 -3.81
CA LEU A 138 -9.73 -4.77 -2.79
C LEU A 138 -11.13 -4.14 -2.66
N GLY A 139 -11.22 -2.81 -2.63
CA GLY A 139 -12.48 -2.08 -2.51
C GLY A 139 -13.45 -2.43 -3.64
N HIS A 140 -12.97 -2.43 -4.88
CA HIS A 140 -13.75 -2.80 -6.06
C HIS A 140 -14.13 -4.29 -6.03
N THR A 141 -13.22 -5.17 -5.62
CA THR A 141 -13.50 -6.60 -5.46
C THR A 141 -14.61 -6.85 -4.42
N ILE A 142 -14.56 -6.17 -3.27
CA ILE A 142 -15.63 -6.22 -2.27
C ILE A 142 -16.92 -5.68 -2.88
N HIS A 143 -16.90 -4.51 -3.50
CA HIS A 143 -18.10 -3.89 -4.09
C HIS A 143 -18.83 -4.84 -5.06
N LYS A 144 -18.06 -5.52 -5.92
CA LYS A 144 -18.56 -6.48 -6.92
C LYS A 144 -19.17 -7.74 -6.31
N TYR A 145 -18.51 -8.36 -5.31
CA TYR A 145 -18.91 -9.67 -4.80
C TYR A 145 -19.82 -9.61 -3.56
N ASN A 146 -19.72 -8.54 -2.77
CA ASN A 146 -20.46 -8.41 -1.51
C ASN A 146 -22.00 -8.49 -1.66
N PRO A 147 -22.67 -8.03 -2.74
CA PRO A 147 -24.12 -8.16 -2.89
C PRO A 147 -24.62 -9.62 -2.87
N SER A 148 -23.89 -10.56 -3.47
CA SER A 148 -24.26 -11.98 -3.53
C SER A 148 -23.56 -12.86 -2.49
N ALA A 149 -22.57 -12.34 -1.77
CA ALA A 149 -21.82 -13.09 -0.76
C ALA A 149 -22.67 -13.52 0.44
N SER A 150 -22.36 -14.69 1.01
CA SER A 150 -22.92 -15.17 2.28
C SER A 150 -22.31 -14.46 3.48
N VAL A 151 -20.99 -14.23 3.43
CA VAL A 151 -20.23 -13.44 4.40
C VAL A 151 -20.24 -12.00 3.91
N LYS A 152 -20.89 -11.10 4.66
CA LYS A 152 -20.98 -9.69 4.29
C LYS A 152 -19.83 -8.90 4.90
N ILE A 153 -19.23 -8.03 4.11
CA ILE A 153 -18.23 -7.06 4.55
C ILE A 153 -18.89 -5.68 4.55
N ASN A 154 -18.96 -5.04 5.71
CA ASN A 154 -19.51 -3.71 5.87
C ASN A 154 -18.44 -2.64 5.58
N LEU A 155 -18.00 -2.57 4.31
CA LEU A 155 -17.01 -1.58 3.86
C LEU A 155 -17.59 -0.16 4.02
N ALA A 156 -16.96 0.62 4.90
CA ALA A 156 -17.44 1.94 5.31
C ALA A 156 -16.70 3.08 4.62
N ALA A 157 -15.37 2.99 4.47
CA ALA A 157 -14.55 3.96 3.74
C ALA A 157 -13.16 3.38 3.45
N MET A 158 -12.40 4.11 2.62
CA MET A 158 -11.01 3.84 2.30
C MET A 158 -10.12 5.03 2.66
N ALA A 159 -8.88 4.77 3.08
CA ALA A 159 -7.90 5.81 3.40
C ALA A 159 -6.53 5.50 2.80
N ILE A 160 -6.02 6.37 1.94
CA ILE A 160 -4.81 6.15 1.15
C ILE A 160 -3.79 7.24 1.48
N GLY A 161 -2.71 6.85 2.16
CA GLY A 161 -1.60 7.73 2.54
C GLY A 161 -0.52 7.77 1.48
N ASN A 162 -0.12 8.94 0.99
CA ASN A 162 0.96 9.06 0.01
C ASN A 162 0.82 8.03 -1.13
N GLY A 163 -0.39 7.88 -1.65
CA GLY A 163 -0.74 6.76 -2.54
C GLY A 163 -0.24 6.95 -3.97
N PHE A 164 0.17 5.85 -4.60
CA PHE A 164 0.36 5.75 -6.04
C PHE A 164 -0.83 4.98 -6.63
N SER A 165 -1.56 5.56 -7.57
CA SER A 165 -2.80 4.99 -8.14
C SER A 165 -2.88 5.14 -9.66
N ASP A 166 -2.23 6.17 -10.21
CA ASP A 166 -2.22 6.46 -11.66
C ASP A 166 -0.88 7.02 -12.11
N ALA A 167 -0.10 6.19 -12.80
CA ALA A 167 1.24 6.57 -13.24
C ALA A 167 1.24 7.75 -14.23
N LYS A 168 0.21 7.87 -15.09
CA LYS A 168 0.09 8.99 -16.04
C LYS A 168 0.07 10.34 -15.32
N THR A 169 -0.69 10.47 -14.23
CA THR A 169 -0.78 11.73 -13.48
C THR A 169 0.29 11.88 -12.41
N GLN A 170 0.86 10.78 -11.89
CA GLN A 170 1.71 10.79 -10.70
C GLN A 170 3.21 10.59 -10.92
N LEU A 171 3.69 10.58 -12.16
CA LEU A 171 5.14 10.49 -12.48
C LEU A 171 5.73 11.77 -13.10
N ASP A 172 5.07 12.90 -12.93
CA ASP A 172 5.56 14.22 -13.37
C ASP A 172 6.64 14.78 -12.41
N TYR A 173 7.72 14.03 -12.24
CA TYR A 173 8.85 14.41 -11.38
C TYR A 173 9.57 15.66 -11.89
N GLY A 174 9.62 15.88 -13.22
CA GLY A 174 10.30 17.02 -13.81
C GLY A 174 9.74 18.36 -13.35
N ASN A 175 8.42 18.52 -13.36
CA ASN A 175 7.82 19.74 -12.80
C ASN A 175 7.94 19.79 -11.29
N TYR A 176 7.70 18.67 -10.59
CA TYR A 176 7.69 18.67 -9.14
C TYR A 176 9.05 19.03 -8.54
N LEU A 177 10.12 18.35 -8.96
CA LEU A 177 11.48 18.59 -8.47
C LEU A 177 11.98 20.01 -8.82
N TYR A 178 11.61 20.53 -10.00
CA TYR A 178 11.96 21.89 -10.40
C TYR A 178 11.32 22.93 -9.48
N TYR A 179 10.04 22.77 -9.14
CA TYR A 179 9.34 23.70 -8.25
C TYR A 179 9.80 23.58 -6.78
N LEU A 180 10.36 22.44 -6.38
CA LEU A 180 11.07 22.31 -5.10
C LEU A 180 12.47 22.95 -5.12
N GLY A 181 12.99 23.33 -6.29
CA GLY A 181 14.34 23.86 -6.45
C GLY A 181 15.43 22.79 -6.36
N LEU A 182 15.08 21.51 -6.52
CA LEU A 182 16.01 20.38 -6.46
C LEU A 182 16.72 20.13 -7.80
N ILE A 183 16.15 20.59 -8.92
CA ILE A 183 16.75 20.49 -10.25
C ILE A 183 16.65 21.83 -10.99
N ASP A 184 17.55 22.06 -11.94
CA ASP A 184 17.57 23.23 -12.80
C ASP A 184 16.79 23.00 -14.12
N ASP A 185 16.89 23.96 -15.05
CA ASP A 185 16.23 23.86 -16.36
C ASP A 185 16.73 22.68 -17.20
N ALA A 186 17.98 22.26 -17.04
CA ALA A 186 18.54 21.11 -17.77
C ALA A 186 17.95 19.80 -17.23
N GLY A 187 17.92 19.64 -15.91
CA GLY A 187 17.28 18.49 -15.27
C GLY A 187 15.80 18.42 -15.60
N LYS A 188 15.06 19.53 -15.51
CA LYS A 188 13.65 19.58 -15.88
C LYS A 188 13.43 19.15 -17.33
N LYS A 189 14.26 19.65 -18.26
CA LYS A 189 14.15 19.30 -19.68
C LYS A 189 14.29 17.81 -19.91
N GLU A 190 15.25 17.15 -19.26
CA GLU A 190 15.49 15.71 -19.44
C GLU A 190 14.38 14.86 -18.81
N TYR A 191 13.94 15.19 -17.59
CA TYR A 191 12.79 14.54 -16.97
C TYR A 191 11.53 14.65 -17.84
N MET A 192 11.25 15.85 -18.36
CA MET A 192 10.06 16.05 -19.21
C MET A 192 10.16 15.33 -20.55
N ARG A 193 11.36 15.16 -21.11
CA ARG A 193 11.58 14.35 -22.32
C ARG A 193 11.16 12.90 -22.08
N LEU A 194 11.71 12.28 -21.04
CA LEU A 194 11.39 10.90 -20.67
C LEU A 194 9.95 10.74 -20.20
N TYR A 195 9.36 11.73 -19.54
CA TYR A 195 7.95 11.71 -19.17
C TYR A 195 7.02 11.69 -20.39
N ASN A 196 7.36 12.41 -21.47
CA ASN A 196 6.58 12.31 -22.72
C ASN A 196 6.73 10.93 -23.38
N ASP A 197 7.95 10.37 -23.42
CA ASP A 197 8.20 9.01 -23.93
C ASP A 197 7.41 7.98 -23.09
N PHE A 198 7.38 8.15 -21.76
CA PHE A 198 6.58 7.35 -20.85
C PHE A 198 5.09 7.42 -21.15
N LEU A 199 4.54 8.61 -21.37
CA LEU A 199 3.12 8.78 -21.70
C LEU A 199 2.75 8.06 -23.00
N VAL A 200 3.62 8.10 -24.02
CA VAL A 200 3.45 7.34 -25.27
C VAL A 200 3.48 5.84 -24.99
N ALA A 201 4.49 5.36 -24.26
CA ALA A 201 4.61 3.93 -23.94
C ALA A 201 3.39 3.40 -23.14
N VAL A 202 2.82 4.19 -22.23
CA VAL A 202 1.60 3.81 -21.51
C VAL A 202 0.37 3.84 -22.42
N GLU A 203 0.25 4.82 -23.33
CA GLU A 203 -0.87 4.89 -24.28
C GLU A 203 -0.85 3.72 -25.27
N ASP A 204 0.33 3.32 -25.72
CA ASP A 204 0.53 2.18 -26.64
C ASP A 204 0.65 0.83 -25.90
N GLU A 205 0.45 0.80 -24.57
CA GLU A 205 0.53 -0.38 -23.71
C GLU A 205 1.87 -1.14 -23.78
N ILE A 206 2.97 -0.42 -24.04
CA ILE A 206 4.34 -0.94 -24.08
C ILE A 206 4.91 -0.95 -22.65
N TRP A 207 4.38 -1.84 -21.81
CA TRP A 207 4.64 -1.85 -20.36
C TRP A 207 6.10 -2.00 -19.97
N ILE A 208 6.89 -2.74 -20.76
CA ILE A 208 8.33 -2.90 -20.52
C ILE A 208 9.07 -1.56 -20.64
N GLU A 209 8.73 -0.75 -21.64
CA GLU A 209 9.34 0.56 -21.87
C GLU A 209 8.88 1.55 -20.79
N ALA A 210 7.56 1.60 -20.54
CA ALA A 210 7.00 2.42 -19.48
C ALA A 210 7.63 2.13 -18.11
N SER A 211 7.82 0.84 -17.77
CA SER A 211 8.44 0.43 -16.50
C SER A 211 9.94 0.78 -16.43
N ASN A 212 10.67 0.65 -17.55
CA ASN A 212 12.07 1.06 -17.61
C ASN A 212 12.22 2.57 -17.41
N ILE A 213 11.33 3.37 -18.00
CA ILE A 213 11.33 4.82 -17.83
C ILE A 213 10.92 5.22 -16.41
N GLN A 214 9.90 4.56 -15.82
CA GLN A 214 9.51 4.81 -14.42
C GLN A 214 10.70 4.60 -13.47
N ARG A 215 11.49 3.53 -13.67
CA ARG A 215 12.70 3.25 -12.88
C ARG A 215 13.80 4.28 -13.11
N ALA A 216 13.87 4.88 -14.30
CA ALA A 216 14.83 5.95 -14.59
C ALA A 216 14.59 7.19 -13.72
N PHE A 217 13.33 7.58 -13.50
CA PHE A 217 12.96 8.79 -12.76
C PHE A 217 13.46 8.81 -11.32
N ILE A 218 13.40 7.67 -10.64
CA ILE A 218 13.86 7.48 -9.25
C ILE A 218 15.21 6.77 -9.16
N GLY A 219 15.85 6.54 -10.32
CA GLY A 219 17.14 5.87 -10.45
C GLY A 219 18.19 6.86 -10.94
N TYR A 220 18.72 6.62 -12.15
CA TYR A 220 19.86 7.39 -12.65
C TYR A 220 19.55 8.89 -12.84
N LEU A 221 18.32 9.28 -13.21
CA LEU A 221 17.99 10.70 -13.33
C LEU A 221 18.02 11.39 -11.95
N TYR A 222 17.54 10.70 -10.92
CA TYR A 222 17.52 11.23 -9.57
C TYR A 222 18.94 11.36 -9.01
N GLU A 223 19.79 10.36 -9.27
CA GLU A 223 21.21 10.41 -8.92
C GLU A 223 21.94 11.56 -9.62
N GLU A 224 21.70 11.75 -10.92
CA GLU A 224 22.40 12.74 -11.72
C GLU A 224 21.99 14.18 -11.42
N TYR A 225 20.69 14.43 -11.21
CA TYR A 225 20.17 15.78 -11.06
C TYR A 225 19.86 16.19 -9.62
N VAL A 226 19.70 15.24 -8.68
CA VAL A 226 19.34 15.55 -7.27
C VAL A 226 20.40 15.10 -6.28
N SER A 227 20.86 13.84 -6.33
CA SER A 227 21.69 13.12 -5.32
C SER A 227 20.92 12.17 -4.41
N HIS A 228 21.53 11.03 -4.10
CA HIS A 228 21.06 10.05 -3.12
C HIS A 228 21.11 10.55 -1.66
N GLU A 229 21.71 11.71 -1.42
CA GLU A 229 21.64 12.37 -0.10
C GLU A 229 20.24 12.90 0.22
N VAL A 230 19.41 13.16 -0.81
CA VAL A 230 18.02 13.59 -0.64
C VAL A 230 17.10 12.38 -0.71
N SER A 231 16.51 11.99 0.42
CA SER A 231 15.60 10.84 0.47
C SER A 231 14.35 11.07 -0.39
N LEU A 232 13.99 10.06 -1.18
CA LEU A 232 12.74 10.02 -1.95
C LEU A 232 11.48 10.09 -1.07
N TYR A 233 11.59 9.77 0.22
CA TYR A 233 10.47 9.74 1.17
C TYR A 233 10.38 11.00 2.03
N ASN A 234 11.44 11.82 2.06
CA ASN A 234 11.48 13.08 2.80
C ASN A 234 12.66 13.93 2.30
N TYR A 235 12.38 15.05 1.62
CA TYR A 235 13.43 15.91 1.07
C TYR A 235 14.08 16.86 2.09
N LEU A 236 13.61 16.88 3.34
CA LEU A 236 14.33 17.59 4.41
C LEU A 236 15.47 16.72 4.95
N PRO A 237 16.60 17.33 5.33
CA PRO A 237 17.62 16.61 6.07
C PRO A 237 17.02 16.11 7.38
N GLY A 238 17.06 14.79 7.58
CA GLY A 238 16.60 14.14 8.80
C GLY A 238 17.76 13.81 9.73
N GLU A 239 17.49 13.75 11.03
CA GLU A 239 18.38 13.01 11.93
C GLU A 239 18.31 11.52 11.61
N PRO A 240 19.40 10.76 11.78
CA PRO A 240 19.36 9.31 11.66
C PRO A 240 18.26 8.75 12.55
N LYS A 241 17.37 7.91 11.99
CA LYS A 241 16.42 7.17 12.83
C LYS A 241 17.20 6.31 13.83
N GLU A 242 16.74 6.28 15.07
CA GLU A 242 17.24 5.35 16.08
C GLU A 242 17.20 3.91 15.53
N PRO A 243 18.27 3.10 15.76
CA PRO A 243 18.31 1.72 15.29
C PRO A 243 17.08 0.91 15.71
N GLN A 244 16.49 0.23 14.75
CA GLN A 244 15.29 -0.58 14.92
C GLN A 244 15.66 -2.06 14.97
N ASN A 245 14.97 -2.85 15.80
CA ASN A 245 15.23 -4.28 15.97
C ASN A 245 14.02 -5.18 15.68
N TRP A 246 12.92 -4.64 15.14
CA TRP A 246 11.69 -5.42 14.93
C TRP A 246 11.88 -6.62 13.98
N ILE A 247 12.77 -6.53 12.98
CA ILE A 247 13.10 -7.67 12.12
C ILE A 247 13.74 -8.80 12.95
N GLN A 248 14.66 -8.47 13.86
CA GLN A 248 15.28 -9.45 14.75
C GLN A 248 14.24 -10.02 15.71
N PHE A 249 13.37 -9.17 16.27
CA PHE A 249 12.26 -9.60 17.11
C PHE A 249 11.36 -10.60 16.37
N LEU A 250 10.89 -10.27 15.17
CA LEU A 250 10.02 -11.14 14.37
C LEU A 250 10.64 -12.51 14.08
N ASN A 251 11.95 -12.54 13.81
CA ASN A 251 12.67 -13.76 13.47
C ASN A 251 13.22 -14.53 14.68
N SER A 252 12.93 -14.09 15.92
CA SER A 252 13.24 -14.89 17.11
C SER A 252 12.36 -16.15 17.19
N ASN A 253 12.91 -17.25 17.70
CA ASN A 253 12.18 -18.52 17.84
C ASN A 253 10.91 -18.36 18.69
N GLU A 254 11.01 -17.55 19.74
CA GLU A 254 9.90 -17.22 20.64
C GLU A 254 8.77 -16.53 19.88
N THR A 255 9.12 -15.56 19.03
CA THR A 255 8.13 -14.79 18.26
C THR A 255 7.53 -15.62 17.13
N LEU A 256 8.34 -16.36 16.36
CA LEU A 256 7.84 -17.26 15.31
C LEU A 256 6.83 -18.28 15.87
N LYS A 257 7.11 -18.84 17.05
CA LYS A 257 6.20 -19.74 17.74
C LYS A 257 4.94 -19.03 18.24
N ALA A 258 5.08 -17.87 18.88
CA ALA A 258 3.95 -17.09 19.40
C ALA A 258 3.01 -16.59 18.30
N LEU A 259 3.55 -16.33 17.10
CA LEU A 259 2.79 -15.85 15.96
C LEU A 259 2.21 -16.96 15.07
N HIS A 260 2.43 -18.23 15.43
CA HIS A 260 2.00 -19.41 14.67
C HIS A 260 2.60 -19.47 13.26
N ILE A 261 3.81 -18.94 13.07
CA ILE A 261 4.52 -18.92 11.77
C ILE A 261 5.20 -20.26 11.49
N GLY A 262 5.62 -20.97 12.54
CA GLY A 262 6.35 -22.22 12.41
C GLY A 262 7.79 -21.96 11.95
N ASN A 263 8.27 -22.74 10.96
CA ASN A 263 9.64 -22.69 10.46
C ASN A 263 9.77 -21.89 9.15
N LEU A 264 8.79 -21.05 8.83
CA LEU A 264 8.81 -20.26 7.61
C LEU A 264 9.84 -19.12 7.73
N SER A 265 10.58 -18.91 6.64
CA SER A 265 11.51 -17.79 6.52
C SER A 265 10.76 -16.51 6.14
N PHE A 266 11.22 -15.38 6.68
CA PHE A 266 10.77 -14.05 6.26
C PHE A 266 11.17 -13.79 4.80
N GLN A 267 10.18 -13.51 3.96
CA GLN A 267 10.33 -13.24 2.53
C GLN A 267 10.60 -11.75 2.30
N SER A 268 11.49 -11.46 1.35
CA SER A 268 11.87 -10.09 1.00
C SER A 268 10.84 -9.34 0.15
N GLY A 269 9.82 -10.03 -0.39
CA GLY A 269 8.89 -9.45 -1.37
C GLY A 269 9.43 -9.32 -2.79
N PHE A 270 10.72 -9.62 -3.05
CA PHE A 270 11.33 -9.42 -4.37
C PHE A 270 10.62 -10.18 -5.51
N LYS A 271 10.16 -11.42 -5.25
CA LYS A 271 9.42 -12.20 -6.25
C LYS A 271 8.03 -11.58 -6.52
N ALA A 272 7.35 -11.10 -5.49
CA ALA A 272 6.08 -10.40 -5.62
C ALA A 272 6.25 -9.07 -6.40
N TYR A 273 7.29 -8.29 -6.07
CA TYR A 273 7.64 -7.08 -6.80
C TYR A 273 7.87 -7.35 -8.29
N ASN A 274 8.67 -8.37 -8.62
CA ASN A 274 8.97 -8.69 -10.03
C ASN A 274 7.73 -9.17 -10.80
N ALA A 275 6.83 -9.91 -10.14
CA ALA A 275 5.58 -10.37 -10.74
C ALA A 275 4.64 -9.20 -11.08
N LEU A 276 4.68 -8.12 -10.30
CA LEU A 276 3.88 -6.91 -10.49
C LEU A 276 4.61 -5.80 -11.26
N LEU A 277 5.82 -6.04 -11.78
CA LEU A 277 6.69 -4.99 -12.33
C LEU A 277 5.98 -4.11 -13.37
N TYR A 278 5.21 -4.74 -14.27
CA TYR A 278 4.49 -4.08 -15.36
C TYR A 278 3.14 -3.51 -14.93
N ASP A 279 2.62 -3.96 -13.80
CA ASP A 279 1.38 -3.46 -13.22
C ASP A 279 1.58 -2.14 -12.48
N ILE A 280 2.81 -1.88 -11.99
CA ILE A 280 3.17 -0.63 -11.32
C ILE A 280 2.79 0.58 -12.15
N VAL A 281 3.09 0.56 -13.45
CA VAL A 281 2.84 1.70 -14.35
C VAL A 281 1.41 1.74 -14.90
N GLN A 282 0.57 0.77 -14.56
CA GLN A 282 -0.84 0.75 -14.93
C GLN A 282 -1.66 1.59 -13.94
N SER A 283 -2.92 1.83 -14.30
CA SER A 283 -3.81 2.72 -13.58
C SER A 283 -4.96 1.97 -12.93
N VAL A 284 -5.18 2.19 -11.64
CA VAL A 284 -6.40 1.76 -10.93
C VAL A 284 -7.44 2.88 -10.87
N LYS A 285 -7.21 3.99 -11.59
CA LYS A 285 -8.11 5.15 -11.67
C LYS A 285 -9.58 4.76 -11.93
N PRO A 286 -9.91 3.87 -12.88
CA PRO A 286 -11.31 3.51 -13.14
C PRO A 286 -12.02 2.92 -11.91
N TRP A 287 -11.31 2.11 -11.11
CA TRP A 287 -11.87 1.57 -9.87
C TRP A 287 -12.04 2.65 -8.80
N VAL A 288 -11.12 3.61 -8.72
CA VAL A 288 -11.28 4.77 -7.83
C VAL A 288 -12.53 5.58 -8.20
N GLU A 289 -12.73 5.86 -9.49
CA GLU A 289 -13.90 6.58 -10.01
C GLU A 289 -15.21 5.85 -9.69
N GLU A 290 -15.27 4.54 -9.92
CA GLU A 290 -16.45 3.72 -9.58
C GLU A 290 -16.72 3.71 -8.07
N LEU A 291 -15.68 3.54 -7.26
CA LEU A 291 -15.82 3.46 -5.80
C LEU A 291 -16.24 4.79 -5.17
N LEU A 292 -15.84 5.93 -5.74
CA LEU A 292 -16.24 7.26 -5.26
C LEU A 292 -17.74 7.53 -5.38
N GLU A 293 -18.44 6.82 -6.26
CA GLU A 293 -19.91 6.92 -6.36
C GLU A 293 -20.63 6.30 -5.14
N VAL A 294 -19.92 5.47 -4.36
CA VAL A 294 -20.55 4.62 -3.32
C VAL A 294 -19.90 4.78 -1.95
N TYR A 295 -18.59 4.99 -1.88
CA TYR A 295 -17.83 5.01 -0.63
C TYR A 295 -17.02 6.31 -0.47
N PRO A 296 -16.93 6.86 0.74
CA PRO A 296 -15.93 7.87 1.05
C PRO A 296 -14.52 7.32 0.85
N ILE A 297 -13.67 8.09 0.18
CA ILE A 297 -12.23 7.81 0.06
C ILE A 297 -11.47 9.03 0.55
N VAL A 298 -10.57 8.82 1.51
CA VAL A 298 -9.68 9.85 2.04
C VAL A 298 -8.30 9.65 1.45
N PHE A 299 -7.81 10.65 0.72
CA PHE A 299 -6.41 10.73 0.32
C PHE A 299 -5.70 11.70 1.27
N TYR A 300 -4.60 11.27 1.89
CA TYR A 300 -3.77 12.12 2.73
C TYR A 300 -2.31 12.02 2.29
N ASN A 301 -1.56 13.12 2.33
CA ASN A 301 -0.17 13.13 1.89
C ASN A 301 0.71 13.90 2.87
N GLY A 302 1.86 13.32 3.20
CA GLY A 302 2.99 14.06 3.74
C GLY A 302 3.54 15.04 2.70
N GLN A 303 3.58 16.32 3.03
CA GLN A 303 4.01 17.40 2.12
C GLN A 303 5.49 17.34 1.72
N LEU A 304 6.29 16.51 2.41
CA LEU A 304 7.74 16.39 2.23
C LEU A 304 8.13 15.18 1.36
N ASP A 305 7.15 14.39 0.94
CA ASP A 305 7.40 13.17 0.17
C ASP A 305 7.71 13.50 -1.30
N ILE A 306 8.74 12.87 -1.87
CA ILE A 306 9.07 13.00 -3.29
C ILE A 306 8.34 11.94 -4.10
N ILE A 307 8.45 10.67 -3.69
CA ILE A 307 8.03 9.53 -4.52
C ILE A 307 6.51 9.50 -4.77
N CYS A 308 5.71 9.94 -3.80
CA CYS A 308 4.26 10.12 -3.93
C CYS A 308 3.85 11.53 -3.52
N GLY A 309 4.53 12.52 -4.12
CA GLY A 309 4.39 13.93 -3.81
C GLY A 309 2.98 14.51 -3.91
N TYR A 310 2.67 15.46 -3.01
CA TYR A 310 1.35 16.09 -2.93
C TYR A 310 0.86 16.72 -4.25
N PRO A 311 1.66 17.50 -5.01
CA PRO A 311 1.18 18.08 -6.27
C PRO A 311 0.77 17.02 -7.30
N MET A 312 1.45 15.88 -7.30
CA MET A 312 1.16 14.74 -8.18
C MET A 312 -0.15 14.04 -7.75
N MET A 313 -0.37 13.85 -6.45
CA MET A 313 -1.67 13.38 -5.93
C MET A 313 -2.80 14.34 -6.32
N ILE A 314 -2.63 15.66 -6.17
CA ILE A 314 -3.66 16.63 -6.56
C ILE A 314 -3.95 16.56 -8.07
N LYS A 315 -2.92 16.36 -8.91
CA LYS A 315 -3.10 16.14 -10.35
C LYS A 315 -3.93 14.88 -10.63
N PHE A 316 -3.69 13.78 -9.91
CA PHE A 316 -4.51 12.58 -9.97
C PHE A 316 -5.97 12.87 -9.57
N LEU A 317 -6.21 13.44 -8.39
CA LEU A 317 -7.55 13.70 -7.87
C LEU A 317 -8.37 14.63 -8.77
N ARG A 318 -7.74 15.67 -9.33
CA ARG A 318 -8.39 16.59 -10.29
C ARG A 318 -8.69 15.94 -11.64
N SER A 319 -8.04 14.83 -11.95
CA SER A 319 -8.28 14.08 -13.19
C SER A 319 -9.45 13.10 -13.09
N LEU A 320 -9.92 12.78 -11.87
CA LEU A 320 -10.99 11.81 -11.63
C LEU A 320 -12.31 12.28 -12.23
N ASN A 321 -12.99 11.37 -12.92
CA ASN A 321 -14.30 11.58 -13.52
C ASN A 321 -15.38 10.84 -12.73
N TRP A 322 -16.13 11.58 -11.92
CA TRP A 322 -17.18 11.07 -11.05
C TRP A 322 -18.22 12.16 -10.77
N SER A 323 -19.38 11.79 -10.23
CA SER A 323 -20.52 12.69 -10.02
C SER A 323 -20.20 13.93 -9.17
N GLY A 324 -19.27 13.82 -8.22
CA GLY A 324 -18.81 14.93 -7.37
C GLY A 324 -17.66 15.77 -7.94
N GLN A 325 -17.15 15.48 -9.14
CA GLN A 325 -15.97 16.16 -9.72
C GLN A 325 -16.14 17.68 -9.76
N SER A 326 -17.29 18.18 -10.23
CA SER A 326 -17.54 19.63 -10.32
C SER A 326 -17.52 20.30 -8.96
N GLN A 327 -18.05 19.65 -7.91
CA GLN A 327 -18.00 20.19 -6.56
C GLN A 327 -16.56 20.21 -6.03
N TYR A 328 -15.80 19.12 -6.24
CA TYR A 328 -14.41 19.03 -5.81
C TYR A 328 -13.50 20.08 -6.46
N LEU A 329 -13.67 20.33 -7.76
CA LEU A 329 -12.86 21.33 -8.50
C LEU A 329 -13.14 22.78 -8.09
N ASN A 330 -14.32 23.05 -7.50
CA ASN A 330 -14.76 24.38 -7.07
C ASN A 330 -14.67 24.60 -5.55
N ALA A 331 -14.14 23.64 -4.80
CA ALA A 331 -14.05 23.67 -3.34
C ALA A 331 -12.90 24.53 -2.80
#